data_AF-A0A1F9THG3-F1
#
_entry.id   AF-A0A1F9THG3-F1
#
_cell.length_a   1.000
_cell.length_b   1.000
_cell.length_c   1.000
_cell.angle_alpha   90.00
_cell.angle_beta   90.00
_cell.angle_gamma   90.00
#
_symmetry.space_group_name_H-M   'P 1'
#
loop_
_entity.id
_entity.type
_entity.pdbx_description
1 polymer ?
#
loop_
_entity_poly.entity_id
_entity_poly.type
_entity_poly.pdbx_seq_one_letter_code
_entity_poly.pdbx_strand_id
1 'polypeptide(L)'
;MKNLALAAAALFSVSALNAAELNTVSAADVQALKIELPAPVLQQDADGKCGQVTGDITKLHFLATASKSQLLSHAKTEAEFKEFIAFWTPILEKFGMKVLSTEYKYELGILKYESAAGKVIRMFLADDMNYDPLSAEAMKKEQHMLFEALEKRSMTPIAGFMIKHEAFRPTFNVYYLTDANDNADHEVQLRQMKHGDDIAFDIVEGRVTLVEKDASFSMVYIGKLLGYKAKLAADEAGIQAKLEDYKKFLAENKKEFIGARVEKLEKPFTAGDHTYNYAVGMYFFQ
;
A
#
# COMPACT_ATOMS: atom_id res chain seq x y z
N MET A 1 -8.49 38.13 54.11
CA MET A 1 -8.24 37.30 52.91
C MET A 1 -7.86 35.91 53.43
N LYS A 2 -8.83 35.02 53.71
CA LYS A 2 -9.47 34.01 52.82
C LYS A 2 -8.50 32.94 52.27
N ASN A 3 -8.41 31.85 53.03
CA ASN A 3 -8.57 30.41 52.70
C ASN A 3 -7.92 29.75 51.45
N LEU A 4 -7.45 28.51 51.71
CA LEU A 4 -7.12 27.34 50.84
C LEU A 4 -5.63 27.24 50.43
N ALA A 5 -4.75 26.38 50.97
CA ALA A 5 -4.83 25.12 51.71
C ALA A 5 -5.37 23.92 50.89
N LEU A 6 -4.49 23.02 50.42
CA LEU A 6 -4.27 21.66 50.97
C LEU A 6 -3.51 20.74 49.98
N ALA A 7 -2.62 19.92 50.56
CA ALA A 7 -2.26 18.55 50.15
C ALA A 7 -1.34 18.34 48.92
N ALA A 8 -0.08 18.74 49.08
CA ALA A 8 1.04 17.92 48.65
C ALA A 8 1.48 17.00 49.81
N ALA A 9 1.96 15.80 49.49
CA ALA A 9 2.69 14.89 50.38
C ALA A 9 1.92 14.24 51.53
N ALA A 10 1.05 13.30 51.19
CA ALA A 10 0.85 12.07 51.96
C ALA A 10 0.45 10.96 50.97
N LEU A 11 0.89 9.73 51.21
CA LEU A 11 0.68 8.51 50.39
C LEU A 11 1.84 8.13 49.44
N PHE A 12 3.08 8.25 49.93
CA PHE A 12 3.97 7.09 49.88
C PHE A 12 3.92 6.41 51.25
N SER A 13 3.68 5.10 51.26
CA SER A 13 3.78 4.15 52.40
C SER A 13 2.50 3.87 53.21
N VAL A 14 1.59 3.05 52.67
CA VAL A 14 1.08 1.88 53.42
C VAL A 14 0.93 0.73 52.44
N SER A 15 1.81 -0.26 52.59
CA SER A 15 1.74 -1.54 51.90
C SER A 15 0.76 -2.47 52.61
N ALA A 16 0.04 -3.26 51.81
CA ALA A 16 -0.58 -4.56 52.11
C ALA A 16 -1.86 -4.64 52.98
N LEU A 17 -2.71 -5.61 52.59
CA LEU A 17 -4.02 -6.08 53.11
C LEU A 17 -5.22 -5.31 52.51
N ASN A 18 -6.06 -5.86 51.60
CA ASN A 18 -6.43 -7.24 51.33
C ASN A 18 -6.64 -7.48 49.82
N ALA A 19 -6.05 -8.57 49.33
CA ALA A 19 -6.48 -9.25 48.12
C ALA A 19 -7.83 -9.95 48.41
N ALA A 20 -8.95 -9.25 48.21
CA ALA A 20 -10.27 -9.87 48.23
C ALA A 20 -11.39 -9.04 47.58
N GLU A 21 -11.13 -8.10 46.66
CA GLU A 21 -12.22 -7.50 45.84
C GLU A 21 -11.77 -7.30 44.39
N LEU A 22 -11.20 -8.36 43.82
CA LEU A 22 -11.18 -8.59 42.37
C LEU A 22 -12.43 -9.38 42.03
N ASN A 23 -13.58 -8.72 41.97
CA ASN A 23 -14.75 -9.21 41.24
C ASN A 23 -15.70 -8.04 41.05
N THR A 24 -16.26 -7.94 39.83
CA THR A 24 -17.27 -6.97 39.38
C THR A 24 -16.74 -5.61 38.89
N VAL A 25 -15.97 -5.64 37.80
CA VAL A 25 -16.21 -4.68 36.71
C VAL A 25 -17.08 -5.44 35.70
N SER A 26 -18.35 -5.05 35.59
CA SER A 26 -19.29 -5.68 34.67
C SER A 26 -19.29 -4.96 33.32
N ALA A 27 -19.73 -5.64 32.26
CA ALA A 27 -19.88 -5.02 30.93
C ALA A 27 -20.82 -3.79 30.92
N ALA A 28 -21.65 -3.60 31.96
CA ALA A 28 -22.48 -2.43 32.14
C ALA A 28 -21.68 -1.19 32.58
N ASP A 29 -20.58 -1.36 33.34
CA ASP A 29 -19.74 -0.26 33.84
C ASP A 29 -18.90 0.37 32.70
N VAL A 30 -18.61 -0.41 31.66
CA VAL A 30 -17.92 0.05 30.44
C VAL A 30 -18.85 0.87 29.53
N GLN A 31 -20.17 0.62 29.55
CA GLN A 31 -21.13 1.42 28.77
C GLN A 31 -21.42 2.81 29.36
N ALA A 32 -21.12 3.03 30.66
CA ALA A 32 -21.33 4.31 31.32
C ALA A 32 -20.20 5.32 31.06
N LEU A 33 -19.02 4.86 30.66
CA LEU A 33 -17.90 5.70 30.26
C LEU A 33 -18.05 6.08 28.79
N LYS A 34 -18.88 7.08 28.51
CA LYS A 34 -18.77 7.90 27.29
C LYS A 34 -17.43 8.65 27.33
N ILE A 35 -16.34 7.94 27.09
CA ILE A 35 -15.10 8.57 26.64
C ILE A 35 -15.34 8.83 25.16
N GLU A 36 -15.79 10.04 24.84
CA GLU A 36 -15.67 10.59 23.49
C GLU A 36 -14.18 10.73 23.21
N LEU A 37 -13.57 9.63 22.72
CA LEU A 37 -12.28 9.70 22.07
C LEU A 37 -12.49 10.46 20.77
N PRO A 38 -11.68 11.51 20.48
CA PRO A 38 -11.87 12.30 19.28
C PRO A 38 -11.78 11.38 18.06
N ALA A 39 -12.84 11.35 17.26
CA ALA A 39 -12.84 10.71 15.97
C ALA A 39 -11.65 11.28 15.15
N PRO A 40 -10.99 10.45 14.32
CA PRO A 40 -9.99 10.96 13.39
C PRO A 40 -10.60 12.10 12.57
N VAL A 41 -9.88 13.23 12.50
CA VAL A 41 -10.32 14.41 11.76
C VAL A 41 -10.20 14.09 10.27
N LEU A 42 -11.30 13.63 9.68
CA LEU A 42 -11.46 13.56 8.23
C LEU A 42 -11.52 15.00 7.72
N GLN A 43 -10.47 15.46 7.03
CA GLN A 43 -10.52 16.75 6.36
C GLN A 43 -11.29 16.58 5.05
N GLN A 44 -12.41 17.28 4.92
CA GLN A 44 -13.03 17.53 3.62
C GLN A 44 -12.33 18.76 3.03
N ASP A 45 -11.44 18.55 2.07
CA ASP A 45 -10.91 19.67 1.29
C ASP A 45 -12.06 20.23 0.44
N ALA A 46 -12.44 21.49 0.71
CA ALA A 46 -13.57 22.15 0.08
C ALA A 46 -13.30 22.70 -1.34
N ASP A 47 -12.10 22.52 -1.88
CA ASP A 47 -11.70 23.13 -3.17
C ASP A 47 -10.95 22.19 -4.15
N GLY A 48 -11.00 20.86 -3.92
CA GLY A 48 -10.42 19.88 -4.85
C GLY A 48 -11.49 19.25 -5.75
N LYS A 49 -11.22 19.11 -7.05
CA LYS A 49 -11.95 18.20 -7.96
C LYS A 49 -12.05 16.73 -7.47
N CYS A 50 -11.36 16.42 -6.39
CA CYS A 50 -10.99 15.07 -6.00
C CYS A 50 -11.86 14.66 -4.79
N GLY A 51 -12.89 13.84 -5.06
CA GLY A 51 -13.89 13.41 -4.07
C GLY A 51 -13.41 12.34 -3.07
N GLN A 52 -12.12 12.00 -3.05
CA GLN A 52 -11.54 11.02 -2.12
C GLN A 52 -11.55 11.51 -0.66
N VAL A 53 -11.35 10.57 0.26
CA VAL A 53 -11.15 10.84 1.68
C VAL A 53 -9.64 10.93 1.96
N THR A 54 -9.18 12.05 2.52
CA THR A 54 -7.78 12.25 2.90
C THR A 54 -7.62 12.38 4.41
N GLY A 55 -6.41 12.13 4.91
CA GLY A 55 -6.09 12.31 6.32
C GLY A 55 -4.80 11.63 6.74
N ASP A 56 -4.66 11.45 8.05
CA ASP A 56 -3.52 10.76 8.65
C ASP A 56 -3.93 9.42 9.27
N ILE A 57 -3.13 8.38 9.06
CA ILE A 57 -3.20 7.12 9.81
C ILE A 57 -2.11 7.13 10.88
N THR A 58 -2.53 7.18 12.14
CA THR A 58 -1.66 7.08 13.32
C THR A 58 -1.81 5.78 14.09
N LYS A 59 -2.84 4.97 13.78
CA LYS A 59 -3.06 3.64 14.36
C LYS A 59 -3.05 2.58 13.26
N LEU A 60 -2.26 1.53 13.43
CA LEU A 60 -2.06 0.50 12.38
C LEU A 60 -3.34 -0.22 11.98
N HIS A 61 -4.28 -0.43 12.91
CA HIS A 61 -5.53 -1.11 12.58
C HIS A 61 -6.42 -0.32 11.61
N PHE A 62 -6.14 0.95 11.32
CA PHE A 62 -6.82 1.71 10.25
C PHE A 62 -6.24 1.46 8.86
N LEU A 63 -4.99 0.98 8.77
CA LEU A 63 -4.35 0.64 7.52
C LEU A 63 -4.96 -0.66 6.95
N ALA A 64 -5.87 -0.52 6.00
CA ALA A 64 -6.49 -1.67 5.34
C ALA A 64 -5.56 -2.25 4.28
N THR A 65 -5.38 -3.58 4.28
CA THR A 65 -4.95 -4.29 3.08
C THR A 65 -6.16 -4.65 2.25
N ALA A 66 -6.18 -4.26 0.97
CA ALA A 66 -7.29 -4.55 0.07
C ALA A 66 -7.07 -5.88 -0.67
N SER A 67 -8.02 -6.80 -0.57
CA SER A 67 -7.96 -8.10 -1.25
C SER A 67 -9.34 -8.48 -1.79
N LYS A 68 -9.46 -8.59 -3.12
CA LYS A 68 -10.75 -8.82 -3.80
C LYS A 68 -11.81 -7.85 -3.26
N SER A 69 -12.95 -8.36 -2.78
CA SER A 69 -14.03 -7.57 -2.18
C SER A 69 -13.96 -7.51 -0.64
N GLN A 70 -12.74 -7.44 -0.10
CA GLN A 70 -12.49 -7.43 1.35
C GLN A 70 -11.41 -6.41 1.71
N LEU A 71 -11.58 -5.78 2.87
CA LEU A 71 -10.56 -5.00 3.55
C LEU A 71 -10.10 -5.76 4.79
N LEU A 72 -8.79 -5.96 4.91
CA LEU A 72 -8.16 -6.67 6.00
C LEU A 72 -7.46 -5.67 6.93
N SER A 73 -7.63 -5.84 8.23
CA SER A 73 -7.01 -5.03 9.28
C SER A 73 -6.25 -5.93 10.24
N HIS A 74 -5.08 -5.48 10.69
CA HIS A 74 -4.39 -6.08 11.83
C HIS A 74 -4.78 -5.31 13.09
N ALA A 75 -5.78 -5.80 13.81
CA ALA A 75 -6.31 -5.22 15.04
C ALA A 75 -6.01 -6.16 16.20
N LYS A 76 -5.34 -5.69 17.25
CA LYS A 76 -4.96 -6.52 18.41
C LYS A 76 -6.15 -6.88 19.28
N THR A 77 -7.21 -6.07 19.22
CA THR A 77 -8.43 -6.26 20.00
C THR A 77 -9.69 -6.11 19.16
N GLU A 78 -10.80 -6.68 19.63
CA GLU A 78 -12.10 -6.48 19.00
C GLU A 78 -12.54 -5.00 19.03
N ALA A 79 -12.11 -4.25 20.04
CA ALA A 79 -12.38 -2.81 20.12
C ALA A 79 -11.67 -2.05 19.00
N GLU A 80 -10.39 -2.35 18.73
CA GLU A 80 -9.65 -1.78 17.60
C GLU A 80 -10.31 -2.15 16.26
N PHE A 81 -10.80 -3.39 16.12
CA PHE A 81 -11.52 -3.78 14.92
C PHE A 81 -12.86 -3.04 14.75
N LYS A 82 -13.58 -2.74 15.84
CA LYS A 82 -14.77 -1.88 15.79
C LYS A 82 -14.42 -0.45 15.34
N GLU A 83 -13.29 0.10 15.80
CA GLU A 83 -12.79 1.38 15.28
C GLU A 83 -12.50 1.30 13.78
N PHE A 84 -11.87 0.22 13.31
CA PHE A 84 -11.61 0.00 11.88
C PHE A 84 -12.90 -0.04 11.06
N ILE A 85 -13.92 -0.76 11.51
CA ILE A 85 -15.22 -0.82 10.84
C ILE A 85 -15.84 0.58 10.79
N ALA A 86 -15.85 1.30 11.91
CA ALA A 86 -16.40 2.65 11.99
C ALA A 86 -15.66 3.64 11.09
N PHE A 87 -14.36 3.45 10.90
CA PHE A 87 -13.54 4.26 10.01
C PHE A 87 -13.82 3.98 8.53
N TRP A 88 -13.85 2.71 8.13
CA TRP A 88 -13.96 2.32 6.71
C TRP A 88 -15.38 2.31 6.16
N THR A 89 -16.38 1.99 6.98
CA THR A 89 -17.78 1.93 6.53
C THR A 89 -18.25 3.23 5.86
N PRO A 90 -18.10 4.43 6.44
CA PRO A 90 -18.55 5.66 5.79
C PRO A 90 -17.75 5.98 4.51
N ILE A 91 -16.49 5.56 4.42
CA ILE A 91 -15.69 5.69 3.20
C ILE A 91 -16.30 4.81 2.11
N LEU A 92 -16.60 3.54 2.42
CA LEU A 92 -17.21 2.61 1.47
C LEU A 92 -18.56 3.12 0.96
N GLU A 93 -19.43 3.57 1.87
CA GLU A 93 -20.76 4.09 1.55
C GLU A 93 -20.70 5.32 0.63
N LYS A 94 -19.75 6.24 0.86
CA LYS A 94 -19.52 7.42 0.01
C LYS A 94 -19.28 7.04 -1.46
N PHE A 95 -18.64 5.88 -1.69
CA PHE A 95 -18.32 5.38 -3.03
C PHE A 95 -19.31 4.29 -3.51
N GLY A 96 -20.51 4.23 -2.92
CA GLY A 96 -21.57 3.33 -3.35
C GLY A 96 -21.27 1.85 -3.10
N MET A 97 -20.36 1.55 -2.17
CA MET A 97 -20.07 0.20 -1.71
C MET A 97 -20.86 -0.10 -0.44
N LYS A 98 -21.36 -1.33 -0.34
CA LYS A 98 -22.14 -1.78 0.81
C LYS A 98 -21.37 -2.82 1.60
N VAL A 99 -21.30 -2.64 2.92
CA VAL A 99 -20.72 -3.63 3.82
C VAL A 99 -21.65 -4.84 3.91
N LEU A 100 -21.10 -6.03 3.70
CA LEU A 100 -21.83 -7.30 3.73
C LEU A 100 -21.71 -8.00 5.09
N SER A 101 -20.49 -8.12 5.58
CA SER A 101 -20.19 -8.81 6.83
C SER A 101 -18.84 -8.39 7.38
N THR A 102 -18.65 -8.64 8.68
CA THR A 102 -17.39 -8.42 9.38
C THR A 102 -17.00 -9.66 10.15
N GLU A 103 -15.73 -10.05 10.10
CA GLU A 103 -15.18 -11.19 10.84
C GLU A 103 -13.94 -10.75 11.61
N TYR A 104 -13.77 -11.23 12.84
CA TYR A 104 -12.58 -10.96 13.64
C TYR A 104 -12.09 -12.25 14.29
N LYS A 105 -10.83 -12.62 14.03
CA LYS A 105 -10.21 -13.81 14.61
C LYS A 105 -8.69 -13.70 14.58
N TYR A 106 -8.02 -14.08 15.66
CA TYR A 106 -6.55 -14.11 15.74
C TYR A 106 -5.88 -12.79 15.30
N GLU A 107 -6.37 -11.67 15.83
CA GLU A 107 -5.89 -10.31 15.49
C GLU A 107 -6.08 -9.87 14.02
N LEU A 108 -6.78 -10.69 13.23
CA LEU A 108 -7.17 -10.38 11.86
C LEU A 108 -8.63 -9.96 11.83
N GLY A 109 -8.86 -8.72 11.40
CA GLY A 109 -10.16 -8.17 11.06
C GLY A 109 -10.42 -8.24 9.57
N ILE A 110 -11.62 -8.67 9.16
CA ILE A 110 -12.05 -8.74 7.76
C ILE A 110 -13.37 -7.99 7.62
N LEU A 111 -13.40 -6.98 6.76
CA LEU A 111 -14.61 -6.26 6.37
C LEU A 111 -14.90 -6.61 4.90
N LYS A 112 -15.98 -7.36 4.65
CA LYS A 112 -16.42 -7.74 3.30
C LYS A 112 -17.39 -6.69 2.77
N TYR A 113 -17.25 -6.33 1.51
CA TYR A 113 -18.11 -5.35 0.84
C TYR A 113 -18.56 -5.85 -0.54
N GLU A 114 -19.59 -5.21 -1.08
CA GLU A 114 -20.01 -5.34 -2.47
C GLU A 114 -20.03 -3.97 -3.15
N SER A 115 -19.85 -3.96 -4.46
CA SER A 115 -20.01 -2.78 -5.31
C SER A 115 -20.96 -3.11 -6.46
N ALA A 116 -21.84 -2.18 -6.82
CA ALA A 116 -22.88 -2.41 -7.83
C ALA A 116 -22.33 -2.78 -9.22
N ALA A 117 -21.07 -2.40 -9.51
CA ALA A 117 -20.41 -2.65 -10.79
C ALA A 117 -19.30 -3.71 -10.72
N GLY A 118 -19.19 -4.48 -9.63
CA GLY A 118 -18.14 -5.48 -9.46
C GLY A 118 -16.71 -4.91 -9.35
N LYS A 119 -16.60 -3.59 -9.17
CA LYS A 119 -15.34 -2.90 -8.89
C LYS A 119 -14.79 -3.33 -7.53
N VAL A 120 -13.47 -3.39 -7.43
CA VAL A 120 -12.75 -3.76 -6.21
C VAL A 120 -11.77 -2.66 -5.84
N ILE A 121 -11.54 -2.55 -4.54
CA ILE A 121 -10.54 -1.66 -3.95
C ILE A 121 -9.16 -2.28 -4.16
N ARG A 122 -8.21 -1.44 -4.55
CA ARG A 122 -6.77 -1.72 -4.49
C ARG A 122 -6.08 -0.65 -3.67
N MET A 123 -4.96 -1.04 -3.08
CA MET A 123 -4.10 -0.15 -2.30
C MET A 123 -2.75 -0.08 -3.01
N PHE A 124 -2.25 1.14 -3.18
CA PHE A 124 -0.87 1.41 -3.48
C PHE A 124 -0.22 2.05 -2.25
N LEU A 125 0.89 1.47 -1.78
CA LEU A 125 1.70 1.99 -0.68
C LEU A 125 2.98 2.57 -1.27
N ALA A 126 3.29 3.83 -0.97
CA ALA A 126 4.42 4.54 -1.57
C ALA A 126 5.78 4.19 -0.93
N ASP A 127 5.86 3.16 -0.08
CA ASP A 127 7.07 2.86 0.70
C ASP A 127 8.30 2.54 -0.16
N ASP A 128 8.12 2.18 -1.42
CA ASP A 128 9.23 1.93 -2.34
C ASP A 128 9.58 3.12 -3.26
N MET A 129 8.78 4.20 -3.28
CA MET A 129 9.02 5.41 -4.10
C MET A 129 10.16 6.27 -3.54
N ASN A 130 10.86 6.99 -4.44
CA ASN A 130 11.93 7.93 -4.09
C ASN A 130 11.40 9.36 -3.95
N TYR A 131 10.83 9.67 -2.80
CA TYR A 131 10.53 11.03 -2.37
C TYR A 131 11.29 11.36 -1.09
N ASP A 132 11.32 12.63 -0.69
CA ASP A 132 11.80 13.03 0.64
C ASP A 132 10.73 12.72 1.71
N PRO A 133 10.90 11.68 2.54
CA PRO A 133 9.91 11.31 3.55
C PRO A 133 9.84 12.31 4.70
N LEU A 134 10.84 13.17 4.87
CA LEU A 134 10.85 14.18 5.93
C LEU A 134 10.08 15.45 5.51
N SER A 135 9.78 15.59 4.22
CA SER A 135 8.98 16.69 3.68
C SER A 135 7.52 16.28 3.48
N ALA A 136 6.64 16.77 4.36
CA ALA A 136 5.20 16.57 4.22
C ALA A 136 4.64 17.15 2.92
N GLU A 137 5.25 18.23 2.40
CA GLU A 137 4.87 18.82 1.12
C GLU A 137 5.25 17.90 -0.05
N ALA A 138 6.45 17.31 -0.02
CA ALA A 138 6.88 16.34 -1.04
C ALA A 138 5.95 15.11 -1.05
N MET A 139 5.65 14.55 0.12
CA MET A 139 4.71 13.42 0.22
C MET A 139 3.31 13.77 -0.31
N LYS A 140 2.78 14.94 0.03
CA LYS A 140 1.47 15.41 -0.48
C LYS A 140 1.48 15.59 -2.00
N LYS A 141 2.57 16.14 -2.54
CA LYS A 141 2.75 16.31 -3.98
C LYS A 141 2.72 14.96 -4.69
N GLU A 142 3.48 13.97 -4.19
CA GLU A 142 3.49 12.63 -4.80
C GLU A 142 2.13 11.95 -4.69
N GLN A 143 1.48 11.98 -3.52
CA GLN A 143 0.14 11.43 -3.35
C GLN A 143 -0.87 12.06 -4.32
N HIS A 144 -0.82 13.39 -4.47
CA HIS A 144 -1.68 14.11 -5.40
C HIS A 144 -1.44 13.70 -6.86
N MET A 145 -0.17 13.55 -7.25
CA MET A 145 0.22 13.08 -8.58
C MET A 145 -0.36 11.69 -8.87
N LEU A 146 -0.34 10.76 -7.89
CA LEU A 146 -0.98 9.45 -8.04
C LEU A 146 -2.50 9.55 -8.23
N PHE A 147 -3.17 10.42 -7.46
CA PHE A 147 -4.61 10.64 -7.63
C PHE A 147 -4.95 11.16 -9.02
N GLU A 148 -4.25 12.18 -9.51
CA GLU A 148 -4.48 12.71 -10.85
C GLU A 148 -4.27 11.64 -11.93
N ALA A 149 -3.25 10.79 -11.78
CA ALA A 149 -2.97 9.73 -12.74
C ALA A 149 -4.10 8.68 -12.80
N LEU A 150 -4.65 8.31 -11.63
CA LEU A 150 -5.81 7.42 -11.54
C LEU A 150 -7.04 8.04 -12.22
N GLU A 151 -7.35 9.30 -11.92
CA GLU A 151 -8.48 10.02 -12.52
C GLU A 151 -8.35 10.13 -14.04
N LYS A 152 -7.16 10.47 -14.55
CA LYS A 152 -6.85 10.51 -15.99
C LYS A 152 -7.05 9.16 -16.67
N ARG A 153 -6.98 8.05 -15.93
CA ARG A 153 -7.23 6.68 -16.40
C ARG A 153 -8.61 6.15 -16.03
N SER A 154 -9.53 7.01 -15.61
CA SER A 154 -10.90 6.64 -15.24
C SER A 154 -10.97 5.60 -14.11
N MET A 155 -9.91 5.51 -13.30
CA MET A 155 -9.94 4.82 -12.01
C MET A 155 -10.40 5.81 -10.96
N THR A 156 -11.25 5.38 -10.03
CA THR A 156 -11.80 6.28 -9.00
C THR A 156 -10.96 6.19 -7.73
N PRO A 157 -10.20 7.24 -7.35
CA PRO A 157 -9.61 7.29 -6.03
C PRO A 157 -10.70 7.32 -4.95
N ILE A 158 -10.55 6.53 -3.91
CA ILE A 158 -11.49 6.49 -2.79
C ILE A 158 -10.93 7.16 -1.54
N ALA A 159 -9.65 6.95 -1.29
CA ALA A 159 -8.99 7.49 -0.11
C ALA A 159 -7.48 7.57 -0.31
N GLY A 160 -6.81 8.37 0.49
CA GLY A 160 -5.37 8.24 0.66
C GLY A 160 -4.94 8.91 1.95
N PHE A 161 -3.99 8.29 2.63
CA PHE A 161 -3.60 8.71 3.96
C PHE A 161 -2.10 8.85 4.06
N MET A 162 -1.66 9.88 4.78
CA MET A 162 -0.29 9.96 5.27
C MET A 162 -0.17 9.00 6.45
N ILE A 163 0.83 8.14 6.43
CA ILE A 163 1.07 7.14 7.46
C ILE A 163 2.09 7.71 8.44
N LYS A 164 1.62 7.99 9.64
CA LYS A 164 2.38 8.56 10.77
C LYS A 164 2.41 7.55 11.90
N HIS A 165 3.13 6.45 11.67
CA HIS A 165 3.29 5.39 12.65
C HIS A 165 4.76 4.95 12.70
N GLU A 166 5.27 4.68 13.91
CA GLU A 166 6.69 4.37 14.16
C GLU A 166 7.21 3.12 13.43
N ALA A 167 6.29 2.21 13.07
CA ALA A 167 6.62 1.00 12.31
C ALA A 167 7.01 1.27 10.84
N PHE A 168 6.76 2.47 10.33
CA PHE A 168 7.08 2.85 8.95
C PHE A 168 8.00 4.06 8.94
N ARG A 169 8.84 4.16 7.91
CA ARG A 169 9.32 5.49 7.51
C ARG A 169 8.09 6.33 7.15
N PRO A 170 8.10 7.67 7.34
CA PRO A 170 6.99 8.49 6.88
C PRO A 170 6.66 8.19 5.41
N THR A 171 5.42 7.81 5.17
CA THR A 171 4.95 7.35 3.87
C THR A 171 3.47 7.64 3.71
N PHE A 172 2.89 7.25 2.59
CA PHE A 172 1.48 7.43 2.31
C PHE A 172 0.95 6.28 1.48
N ASN A 173 -0.36 6.16 1.45
CA ASN A 173 -1.05 5.24 0.56
C ASN A 173 -2.12 5.94 -0.27
N VAL A 174 -2.56 5.22 -1.30
CA VAL A 174 -3.71 5.58 -2.12
C VAL A 174 -4.56 4.33 -2.29
N TYR A 175 -5.85 4.47 -2.01
CA TYR A 175 -6.88 3.49 -2.29
C TYR A 175 -7.71 3.94 -3.47
N TYR A 176 -8.05 3.02 -4.35
CA TYR A 176 -8.79 3.31 -5.57
C TYR A 176 -9.61 2.10 -6.04
N LEU A 177 -10.62 2.37 -6.86
CA LEU A 177 -11.45 1.36 -7.51
C LEU A 177 -10.86 0.97 -8.87
N THR A 178 -10.89 -0.32 -9.15
CA THR A 178 -10.54 -0.90 -10.45
C THR A 178 -11.46 -2.07 -10.79
N ASP A 179 -11.43 -2.49 -12.05
CA ASP A 179 -12.11 -3.70 -12.50
C ASP A 179 -11.40 -4.93 -11.96
N ALA A 180 -12.14 -5.79 -11.27
CA ALA A 180 -11.57 -7.01 -10.72
C ALA A 180 -11.10 -7.94 -11.85
N ASN A 181 -9.95 -8.58 -11.63
CA ASN A 181 -9.54 -9.75 -12.40
C ASN A 181 -9.33 -10.94 -11.45
N ASP A 182 -9.60 -12.15 -11.91
CA ASP A 182 -9.33 -13.38 -11.15
C ASP A 182 -7.83 -13.51 -10.82
N ASN A 183 -6.96 -13.07 -11.74
CA ASN A 183 -5.54 -12.90 -11.50
C ASN A 183 -5.22 -11.41 -11.32
N ALA A 184 -4.86 -11.02 -10.09
CA ALA A 184 -4.48 -9.65 -9.78
C ALA A 184 -3.30 -9.15 -10.62
N ASP A 185 -2.44 -10.03 -11.13
CA ASP A 185 -1.31 -9.65 -11.99
C ASP A 185 -1.77 -9.16 -13.37
N HIS A 186 -2.89 -9.70 -13.86
CA HIS A 186 -3.47 -9.31 -15.15
C HIS A 186 -4.39 -8.09 -15.04
N GLU A 187 -4.65 -7.62 -13.81
CA GLU A 187 -5.48 -6.47 -13.54
C GLU A 187 -4.71 -5.18 -13.83
N VAL A 188 -5.38 -4.20 -14.45
CA VAL A 188 -4.82 -2.86 -14.61
C VAL A 188 -4.89 -2.16 -13.25
N GLN A 189 -3.72 -1.84 -12.69
CA GLN A 189 -3.56 -1.27 -11.35
C GLN A 189 -2.45 -0.24 -11.35
N LEU A 190 -2.49 0.68 -10.39
CA LEU A 190 -1.34 1.49 -10.01
C LEU A 190 -0.30 0.59 -9.33
N ARG A 191 0.92 0.58 -9.86
CA ARG A 191 2.02 -0.31 -9.48
C ARG A 191 3.34 0.43 -9.50
N GLN A 192 4.33 -0.17 -8.84
CA GLN A 192 5.72 0.25 -8.92
C GLN A 192 6.57 -0.90 -9.46
N MET A 193 7.55 -0.57 -10.28
CA MET A 193 8.59 -1.47 -10.74
C MET A 193 9.93 -0.92 -10.28
N LYS A 194 10.66 -1.73 -9.49
CA LYS A 194 11.98 -1.40 -8.94
C LYS A 194 12.80 -2.68 -8.88
N HIS A 195 13.82 -2.81 -9.72
CA HIS A 195 14.59 -4.07 -9.83
C HIS A 195 16.11 -3.89 -9.82
N GLY A 196 16.61 -2.74 -9.36
CA GLY A 196 18.04 -2.47 -9.11
C GLY A 196 18.90 -2.20 -10.35
N ASP A 197 18.43 -2.58 -11.54
CA ASP A 197 19.01 -2.21 -12.83
C ASP A 197 18.20 -1.06 -13.46
N ASP A 198 18.85 -0.28 -14.32
CA ASP A 198 18.17 0.75 -15.10
C ASP A 198 17.05 0.16 -15.96
N ILE A 199 15.91 0.84 -15.97
CA ILE A 199 14.74 0.49 -16.75
C ILE A 199 14.94 1.02 -18.17
N ALA A 200 14.85 0.13 -19.16
CA ALA A 200 14.73 0.52 -20.56
C ALA A 200 13.32 1.11 -20.82
N PHE A 201 13.14 2.38 -20.46
CA PHE A 201 11.84 3.06 -20.52
C PHE A 201 11.17 3.01 -21.90
N ASP A 202 11.92 3.16 -22.96
CA ASP A 202 11.46 3.05 -24.36
C ASP A 202 10.85 1.68 -24.70
N ILE A 203 11.21 0.61 -23.98
CA ILE A 203 10.63 -0.73 -24.17
C ILE A 203 9.25 -0.83 -23.50
N VAL A 204 9.09 -0.21 -22.34
CA VAL A 204 7.87 -0.29 -21.53
C VAL A 204 6.88 0.85 -21.80
N GLU A 205 7.36 1.97 -22.35
CA GLU A 205 6.54 3.11 -22.75
C GLU A 205 5.50 2.69 -23.81
N GLY A 206 4.26 3.15 -23.63
CA GLY A 206 3.14 2.77 -24.49
C GLY A 206 2.56 1.37 -24.24
N ARG A 207 3.21 0.54 -23.42
CA ARG A 207 2.65 -0.75 -22.94
C ARG A 207 1.93 -0.59 -21.61
N VAL A 208 2.42 0.32 -20.78
CA VAL A 208 1.78 0.79 -19.55
C VAL A 208 1.62 2.30 -19.60
N THR A 209 0.74 2.84 -18.75
CA THR A 209 0.71 4.28 -18.53
C THR A 209 1.72 4.64 -17.47
N LEU A 210 2.83 5.20 -17.91
CA LEU A 210 3.82 5.74 -17.01
C LEU A 210 3.20 6.91 -16.22
N VAL A 211 3.31 6.82 -14.90
CA VAL A 211 2.86 7.84 -13.95
C VAL A 211 4.05 8.70 -13.54
N GLU A 212 5.15 8.05 -13.18
CA GLU A 212 6.39 8.72 -12.78
C GLU A 212 7.63 7.90 -13.13
N LYS A 213 8.67 8.58 -13.66
CA LYS A 213 10.04 8.06 -13.72
C LYS A 213 10.77 8.41 -12.43
N ASP A 214 10.45 7.66 -11.40
CA ASP A 214 10.92 7.86 -10.02
C ASP A 214 12.46 7.81 -9.90
N ALA A 215 13.12 6.89 -10.64
CA ALA A 215 14.57 6.88 -10.82
C ALA A 215 14.92 6.17 -12.14
N SER A 216 16.20 6.06 -12.48
CA SER A 216 16.62 5.27 -13.65
C SER A 216 16.21 3.80 -13.52
N PHE A 217 16.16 3.25 -12.30
CA PHE A 217 15.80 1.86 -11.97
C PHE A 217 14.42 1.70 -11.30
N SER A 218 13.62 2.78 -11.22
CA SER A 218 12.32 2.78 -10.54
C SER A 218 11.28 3.56 -11.34
N MET A 219 10.08 3.01 -11.47
CA MET A 219 8.96 3.73 -12.06
C MET A 219 7.62 3.37 -11.43
N VAL A 220 6.73 4.35 -11.40
CA VAL A 220 5.32 4.17 -11.04
C VAL A 220 4.50 4.17 -12.32
N TYR A 221 3.57 3.24 -12.45
CA TYR A 221 2.77 3.07 -13.66
C TYR A 221 1.38 2.51 -13.36
N ILE A 222 0.45 2.73 -14.30
CA ILE A 222 -0.86 2.08 -14.31
C ILE A 222 -0.88 1.03 -15.44
N GLY A 223 -1.04 -0.24 -15.07
CA GLY A 223 -0.96 -1.37 -16.00
C GLY A 223 -1.08 -2.74 -15.34
N LYS A 224 -0.95 -3.80 -16.15
CA LYS A 224 -0.73 -5.18 -15.67
C LYS A 224 0.64 -5.27 -14.98
N LEU A 225 0.84 -6.27 -14.14
CA LEU A 225 2.11 -6.45 -13.43
C LEU A 225 3.26 -6.69 -14.41
N LEU A 226 4.21 -5.76 -14.44
CA LEU A 226 5.45 -5.92 -15.17
C LEU A 226 6.41 -6.86 -14.43
N GLY A 227 6.97 -7.80 -15.17
CA GLY A 227 8.11 -8.60 -14.79
C GLY A 227 9.38 -8.14 -15.51
N TYR A 228 10.51 -8.38 -14.85
CA TYR A 228 11.83 -8.16 -15.43
C TYR A 228 12.74 -9.36 -15.15
N LYS A 229 13.58 -9.68 -16.12
CA LYS A 229 14.65 -10.65 -15.94
C LYS A 229 15.91 -10.22 -16.67
N ALA A 230 17.01 -10.12 -15.92
CA ALA A 230 18.35 -9.99 -16.47
C ALA A 230 19.01 -11.37 -16.69
N LYS A 231 19.81 -11.49 -17.75
CA LYS A 231 20.75 -12.61 -17.95
C LYS A 231 22.09 -12.09 -18.47
N LEU A 232 23.15 -12.84 -18.24
CA LEU A 232 24.52 -12.53 -18.69
C LEU A 232 25.06 -13.66 -19.59
N ALA A 233 25.97 -13.34 -20.52
CA ALA A 233 26.68 -14.34 -21.33
C ALA A 233 28.11 -13.89 -21.70
N ALA A 234 28.95 -14.86 -22.07
CA ALA A 234 30.33 -14.60 -22.49
C ALA A 234 30.41 -13.99 -23.90
N ASP A 235 29.46 -14.31 -24.78
CA ASP A 235 29.44 -13.87 -26.17
C ASP A 235 28.01 -13.53 -26.64
N GLU A 236 27.92 -12.94 -27.83
CA GLU A 236 26.67 -12.46 -28.43
C GLU A 236 25.74 -13.63 -28.81
N ALA A 237 26.28 -14.73 -29.34
CA ALA A 237 25.48 -15.89 -29.70
C ALA A 237 24.80 -16.50 -28.46
N GLY A 238 25.53 -16.59 -27.35
CA GLY A 238 25.05 -17.10 -26.07
C GLY A 238 23.99 -16.20 -25.44
N ILE A 239 24.12 -14.87 -25.53
CA ILE A 239 23.08 -13.98 -24.98
C ILE A 239 21.79 -14.04 -25.80
N GLN A 240 21.89 -14.15 -27.13
CA GLN A 240 20.73 -14.31 -28.01
C GLN A 240 20.01 -15.65 -27.78
N ALA A 241 20.76 -16.75 -27.63
CA ALA A 241 20.17 -18.05 -27.28
C ALA A 241 19.41 -17.97 -25.95
N LYS A 242 19.99 -17.33 -24.93
CA LYS A 242 19.35 -17.14 -23.61
C LYS A 242 18.08 -16.28 -23.67
N LEU A 243 18.01 -15.30 -24.57
CA LEU A 243 16.83 -14.48 -24.84
C LEU A 243 15.72 -15.32 -25.46
N GLU A 244 16.01 -16.04 -26.54
CA GLU A 244 15.03 -16.88 -27.23
C GLU A 244 14.49 -18.01 -26.34
N ASP A 245 15.35 -18.64 -25.55
CA ASP A 245 14.92 -19.65 -24.58
C ASP A 245 14.03 -19.06 -23.49
N TYR A 246 14.27 -17.81 -23.08
CA TYR A 246 13.39 -17.16 -22.11
C TYR A 246 12.04 -16.78 -22.72
N LYS A 247 11.98 -16.35 -23.99
CA LYS A 247 10.71 -16.12 -24.69
C LYS A 247 9.85 -17.38 -24.74
N LYS A 248 10.46 -18.55 -25.02
CA LYS A 248 9.77 -19.85 -24.97
C LYS A 248 9.21 -20.14 -23.57
N PHE A 249 10.04 -19.97 -22.54
CA PHE A 249 9.62 -20.12 -21.15
C PHE A 249 8.44 -19.20 -20.80
N LEU A 250 8.47 -17.93 -21.21
CA LEU A 250 7.37 -17.00 -20.99
C LEU A 250 6.07 -17.49 -21.65
N ALA A 251 6.14 -17.91 -22.91
CA ALA A 251 4.98 -18.43 -23.65
C ALA A 251 4.39 -19.69 -22.99
N GLU A 252 5.23 -20.64 -22.58
CA GLU A 252 4.83 -21.86 -21.86
C GLU A 252 4.12 -21.55 -20.52
N ASN A 253 4.52 -20.46 -19.87
CA ASN A 253 3.97 -20.01 -18.60
C ASN A 253 2.87 -18.94 -18.76
N LYS A 254 2.35 -18.74 -19.99
CA LYS A 254 1.28 -17.78 -20.31
C LYS A 254 1.61 -16.32 -19.98
N LYS A 255 2.89 -15.95 -20.03
CA LYS A 255 3.38 -14.59 -19.82
C LYS A 255 3.56 -13.88 -21.15
N GLU A 256 3.23 -12.59 -21.17
CA GLU A 256 3.27 -11.79 -22.39
C GLU A 256 4.61 -11.07 -22.51
N PHE A 257 5.45 -11.49 -23.46
CA PHE A 257 6.72 -10.81 -23.72
C PHE A 257 6.50 -9.41 -24.30
N ILE A 258 7.17 -8.41 -23.73
CA ILE A 258 7.07 -7.01 -24.17
C ILE A 258 8.24 -6.66 -25.09
N GLY A 259 9.45 -6.94 -24.62
CA GLY A 259 10.69 -6.55 -25.31
C GLY A 259 11.92 -6.86 -24.48
N ALA A 260 13.08 -6.68 -25.08
CA ALA A 260 14.36 -6.88 -24.42
C ALA A 260 15.42 -5.93 -24.96
N ARG A 261 16.42 -5.63 -24.13
CA ARG A 261 17.62 -4.91 -24.53
C ARG A 261 18.84 -5.77 -24.31
N VAL A 262 19.56 -6.07 -25.38
CA VAL A 262 20.87 -6.73 -25.33
C VAL A 262 21.94 -5.65 -25.37
N GLU A 263 22.89 -5.72 -24.45
CA GLU A 263 23.99 -4.77 -24.37
C GLU A 263 25.31 -5.52 -24.23
N LYS A 264 26.35 -4.98 -24.87
CA LYS A 264 27.73 -5.38 -24.61
C LYS A 264 28.23 -4.58 -23.42
N LEU A 265 28.72 -5.25 -22.40
CA LEU A 265 29.26 -4.62 -21.20
C LEU A 265 30.53 -3.87 -21.56
N GLU A 266 30.62 -2.60 -21.14
CA GLU A 266 31.83 -1.79 -21.34
C GLU A 266 33.06 -2.41 -20.65
N LYS A 267 32.84 -2.99 -19.47
CA LYS A 267 33.83 -3.75 -18.72
C LYS A 267 33.29 -5.16 -18.49
N PRO A 268 34.01 -6.19 -18.95
CA PRO A 268 33.62 -7.57 -18.66
C PRO A 268 33.51 -7.79 -17.16
N PHE A 269 32.48 -8.53 -16.76
CA PHE A 269 32.25 -8.92 -15.37
C PHE A 269 32.71 -10.37 -15.20
N THR A 270 33.57 -10.64 -14.21
CA THR A 270 34.04 -12.00 -13.91
C THR A 270 33.43 -12.48 -12.60
N ALA A 271 32.80 -13.64 -12.62
CA ALA A 271 32.32 -14.33 -11.42
C ALA A 271 32.76 -15.79 -11.45
N GLY A 272 33.66 -16.15 -10.52
CA GLY A 272 34.36 -17.44 -10.56
C GLY A 272 35.19 -17.57 -11.85
N ASP A 273 35.07 -18.71 -12.52
CA ASP A 273 35.79 -19.02 -13.75
C ASP A 273 35.11 -18.48 -15.03
N HIS A 274 34.03 -17.72 -14.89
CA HIS A 274 33.26 -17.19 -16.00
C HIS A 274 33.46 -15.69 -16.17
N THR A 275 33.79 -15.28 -17.40
CA THR A 275 33.82 -13.88 -17.82
C THR A 275 32.61 -13.59 -18.71
N TYR A 276 31.83 -12.60 -18.33
CA TYR A 276 30.62 -12.16 -19.02
C TYR A 276 30.90 -10.85 -19.75
N ASN A 277 30.55 -10.80 -21.03
CA ASN A 277 30.74 -9.63 -21.90
C ASN A 277 29.41 -9.03 -22.37
N TYR A 278 28.30 -9.75 -22.20
CA TYR A 278 26.98 -9.33 -22.67
C TYR A 278 25.94 -9.51 -21.58
N ALA A 279 24.97 -8.60 -21.56
CA ALA A 279 23.78 -8.65 -20.73
C ALA A 279 22.52 -8.54 -21.60
N VAL A 280 21.42 -9.10 -21.11
CA VAL A 280 20.08 -8.84 -21.66
C VAL A 280 19.11 -8.57 -20.53
N GLY A 281 18.42 -7.43 -20.59
CA GLY A 281 17.27 -7.11 -19.76
C GLY A 281 15.98 -7.40 -20.52
N MET A 282 15.09 -8.21 -19.96
CA MET A 282 13.86 -8.69 -20.61
C MET A 282 12.63 -8.25 -19.81
N TYR A 283 11.66 -7.66 -20.49
CA TYR A 283 10.40 -7.14 -19.92
C TYR A 283 9.22 -7.97 -20.41
N PHE A 284 8.28 -8.24 -19.51
CA PHE A 284 7.07 -9.03 -19.80
C PHE A 284 5.94 -8.67 -18.84
N PHE A 285 4.70 -9.04 -19.16
CA PHE A 285 3.62 -9.07 -18.18
C PHE A 285 3.55 -10.45 -17.52
N GLN A 286 3.37 -10.46 -16.19
CA GLN A 286 3.27 -11.68 -15.37
C GLN A 286 2.01 -12.48 -15.70
#